data_AF-A0A662W887-F1
#
_entry.id   AF-A0A662W887-F1
#
_cell.length_a   1.000
_cell.length_b   1.000
_cell.length_c   1.000
_cell.angle_alpha   90.00
_cell.angle_beta   90.00
_cell.angle_gamma   90.00
#
_symmetry.space_group_name_H-M   'P 1'
#
loop_
_entity.id
_entity.type
_entity.pdbx_description
1 polymer ?
#
loop_
_entity_poly.entity_id
_entity_poly.type
_entity_poly.pdbx_seq_one_letter_code
_entity_poly.pdbx_strand_id
1 'polypeptide(L)'
;MRIQIKKDGTIVIRLKEEDAPYYDEYFNQERSQIAYGKHKAIILPYYSERGELAEIEIYRSTLRGEDSDFYPEVEVPEKLPWRTYVFTFYHVFGDIKKTCADSYNDLYDTDERFFSSSGLIVERRDGGEMRPSEIMSLREDFYKDALEWFTQAGAFYDWGIDSVYFNRKLFFWEVDERFYPNTLKEFKRNMFEMIRLIYGEPDHVTEERRIDEIFEGEIAFDFLVEDTHLIVCLANEESFTGEHKELSYRDVVEICERLIEDSYEKQTFVFHDVLPEREEREKLREWARGKGIEIMDTVEFICWYYMKRSELNDNFARENPEEW
;
A
#
# COMPACT_ATOMS: atom_id res chain seq x y z
N MET A 1 22.52 25.29 -23.23
CA MET A 1 21.13 24.89 -23.55
C MET A 1 21.10 24.14 -24.87
N ARG A 2 20.60 22.90 -24.87
CA ARG A 2 20.33 22.10 -26.07
C ARG A 2 18.85 21.73 -26.08
N ILE A 3 18.22 21.74 -27.25
CA ILE A 3 16.81 21.34 -27.42
C ILE A 3 16.78 20.13 -28.34
N GLN A 4 16.11 19.08 -27.90
CA GLN A 4 15.91 17.85 -28.67
C GLN A 4 14.42 17.52 -28.74
N ILE A 5 13.98 17.00 -29.88
CA ILE A 5 12.63 16.42 -30.04
C ILE A 5 12.82 14.92 -30.20
N LYS A 6 12.31 14.14 -29.24
CA LYS A 6 12.33 12.67 -29.27
C LYS A 6 11.32 12.16 -30.31
N LYS A 7 11.44 10.88 -30.70
CA LYS A 7 10.60 10.26 -31.76
C LYS A 7 9.11 10.20 -31.40
N ASP A 8 8.81 10.15 -30.12
CA ASP A 8 7.48 10.21 -29.52
C ASP A 8 6.87 11.63 -29.50
N GLY A 9 7.63 12.64 -29.93
CA GLY A 9 7.21 14.04 -29.93
C GLY A 9 7.50 14.80 -28.63
N THR A 10 8.09 14.13 -27.63
CA THR A 10 8.54 14.76 -26.38
C THR A 10 9.65 15.77 -26.67
N ILE A 11 9.52 16.98 -26.14
CA ILE A 11 10.54 18.02 -26.26
C ILE A 11 11.38 17.99 -24.99
N VAL A 12 12.70 17.88 -25.15
CA VAL A 12 13.66 17.91 -24.04
C VAL A 12 14.53 19.16 -24.17
N ILE A 13 14.45 20.02 -23.17
CA ILE A 13 15.29 21.21 -23.04
C ILE A 13 16.35 20.93 -21.98
N ARG A 14 17.56 20.65 -22.43
CA ARG A 14 18.70 20.40 -21.54
C ARG A 14 19.43 21.71 -21.26
N LEU A 15 19.40 22.13 -19.99
CA LEU A 15 20.03 23.36 -19.51
C LEU A 15 21.49 23.13 -19.11
N LYS A 16 21.81 21.94 -18.58
CA LYS A 16 23.15 21.54 -18.11
C LYS A 16 23.58 20.19 -18.67
N GLU A 17 24.88 19.92 -18.73
CA GLU A 17 25.40 18.63 -19.22
C GLU A 17 25.40 17.52 -18.15
N GLU A 18 25.16 17.86 -16.87
CA GLU A 18 25.04 16.89 -15.78
C GLU A 18 23.74 16.10 -15.84
N ASP A 19 23.75 14.89 -15.27
CA ASP A 19 22.55 14.05 -15.17
C ASP A 19 21.48 14.71 -14.30
N ALA A 20 20.23 14.50 -14.66
CA ALA A 20 19.06 15.07 -14.00
C ALA A 20 18.14 13.95 -13.46
N PRO A 21 18.55 13.23 -12.40
CA PRO A 21 17.80 12.08 -11.91
C PRO A 21 16.58 12.46 -11.09
N TYR A 22 16.50 13.67 -10.52
CA TYR A 22 15.43 14.05 -9.61
C TYR A 22 14.32 14.83 -10.31
N TYR A 23 13.07 14.62 -9.90
CA TYR A 23 11.95 15.50 -10.19
C TYR A 23 11.07 15.68 -8.96
N ASP A 24 10.27 16.75 -8.93
CA ASP A 24 9.30 16.99 -7.87
C ASP A 24 7.93 16.50 -8.35
N GLU A 25 7.33 15.60 -7.57
CA GLU A 25 6.06 14.94 -7.89
C GLU A 25 4.92 15.93 -8.13
N TYR A 26 4.98 17.11 -7.52
CA TYR A 26 4.01 18.19 -7.74
C TYR A 26 3.82 18.52 -9.23
N PHE A 27 4.87 18.38 -10.04
CA PHE A 27 4.79 18.62 -11.48
C PHE A 27 4.25 17.42 -12.27
N ASN A 28 4.04 16.27 -11.66
CA ASN A 28 3.39 15.13 -12.32
C ASN A 28 1.85 15.15 -12.18
N GLN A 29 1.31 16.09 -11.39
CA GLN A 29 -0.13 16.26 -11.19
C GLN A 29 -0.78 17.09 -12.30
N GLU A 30 -2.12 17.09 -12.39
CA GLU A 30 -2.91 17.88 -13.37
C GLU A 30 -2.55 19.38 -13.43
N ARG A 31 -1.89 19.90 -12.38
CA ARG A 31 -1.49 21.30 -12.24
C ARG A 31 -0.30 21.72 -13.12
N SER A 32 0.46 20.79 -13.69
CA SER A 32 1.50 21.08 -14.70
C SER A 32 1.00 20.96 -16.14
N GLN A 33 -0.30 20.69 -16.32
CA GLN A 33 -0.93 20.63 -17.63
C GLN A 33 -1.19 22.05 -18.16
N ILE A 34 -0.53 22.40 -19.25
CA ILE A 34 -0.88 23.58 -20.05
C ILE A 34 -1.85 23.12 -21.13
N ALA A 35 -3.04 23.70 -21.17
CA ALA A 35 -3.99 23.51 -22.26
C ALA A 35 -3.93 24.68 -23.26
N TYR A 36 -3.94 24.37 -24.55
CA TYR A 36 -4.07 25.31 -25.66
C TYR A 36 -5.08 24.77 -26.67
N GLY A 37 -6.31 25.28 -26.59
CA GLY A 37 -7.46 24.71 -27.31
C GLY A 37 -7.63 23.23 -26.95
N LYS A 38 -7.65 22.34 -27.96
CA LYS A 38 -7.76 20.89 -27.75
C LYS A 38 -6.45 20.18 -27.38
N HIS A 39 -5.35 20.90 -27.20
CA HIS A 39 -4.05 20.29 -26.94
C HIS A 39 -3.64 20.52 -25.49
N LYS A 40 -3.17 19.48 -24.81
CA LYS A 40 -2.59 19.56 -23.48
C LYS A 40 -1.10 19.22 -23.53
N ALA A 41 -0.28 19.92 -22.76
CA ALA A 41 1.14 19.65 -22.60
C ALA A 41 1.47 19.55 -21.10
N ILE A 42 2.28 18.56 -20.72
CA ILE A 42 2.76 18.36 -19.35
C ILE A 42 4.21 18.80 -19.32
N ILE A 43 4.57 19.68 -18.39
CA ILE A 43 5.95 20.15 -18.18
C ILE A 43 6.53 19.47 -16.94
N LEU A 44 7.57 18.67 -17.14
CA LEU A 44 8.31 18.00 -16.07
C LEU A 44 9.72 18.58 -15.93
N PRO A 45 10.00 19.33 -14.85
CA PRO A 45 11.35 19.79 -14.54
C PRO A 45 12.15 18.71 -13.82
N TYR A 46 13.38 18.51 -14.30
CA TYR A 46 14.34 17.58 -13.71
C TYR A 46 15.59 18.31 -13.22
N TYR A 47 16.10 17.82 -12.10
CA TYR A 47 17.15 18.43 -11.32
C TYR A 47 18.32 17.46 -11.14
N SER A 48 19.52 18.03 -11.08
CA SER A 48 20.74 17.29 -10.79
C SER A 48 20.81 16.83 -9.34
N GLU A 49 21.80 16.01 -9.00
CA GLU A 49 22.04 15.58 -7.61
C GLU A 49 22.27 16.74 -6.64
N ARG A 50 22.72 17.89 -7.14
CA ARG A 50 22.88 19.12 -6.36
C ARG A 50 21.58 19.91 -6.22
N GLY A 51 20.47 19.36 -6.73
CA GLY A 51 19.15 19.98 -6.74
C GLY A 51 19.05 21.18 -7.68
N GLU A 52 19.89 21.28 -8.70
CA GLU A 52 19.83 22.39 -9.66
C GLU A 52 19.06 21.99 -10.90
N LEU A 53 18.23 22.89 -11.44
CA LEU A 53 17.48 22.62 -12.67
C LEU A 53 18.46 22.32 -13.81
N ALA A 54 18.31 21.14 -14.40
CA ALA A 54 19.24 20.60 -15.38
C ALA A 54 18.54 20.26 -16.71
N GLU A 55 17.28 19.80 -16.66
CA GLU A 55 16.51 19.39 -17.83
C GLU A 55 15.02 19.73 -17.63
N ILE A 56 14.31 20.05 -18.71
CA ILE A 56 12.86 20.17 -18.73
C ILE A 56 12.34 19.28 -19.85
N GLU A 57 11.45 18.36 -19.54
CA GLU A 57 10.74 17.57 -20.54
C GLU A 57 9.31 18.09 -20.70
N ILE A 58 8.87 18.21 -21.95
CA ILE A 58 7.53 18.65 -22.31
C ILE A 58 6.87 17.53 -23.10
N TYR A 59 5.90 16.88 -22.47
CA TYR A 59 5.10 15.83 -23.07
C TYR A 59 3.88 16.47 -23.71
N ARG A 60 3.72 16.31 -25.01
CA ARG A 60 2.48 16.73 -25.70
C ARG A 60 1.49 15.58 -25.59
N SER A 61 0.46 15.73 -24.77
CA SER A 61 -0.61 14.75 -24.80
C SER A 61 -1.51 15.01 -26.01
N THR A 62 -1.88 13.93 -26.69
CA THR A 62 -2.91 13.93 -27.75
C THR A 62 -4.33 14.03 -27.17
N LEU A 63 -4.47 14.26 -25.86
CA LEU A 63 -5.74 14.34 -25.15
C LEU A 63 -6.49 15.59 -25.61
N ARG A 64 -7.63 15.39 -26.29
CA ARG A 64 -8.59 16.44 -26.64
C ARG A 64 -9.17 17.02 -25.35
N GLY A 65 -8.66 18.17 -24.91
CA GLY A 65 -9.26 18.96 -23.83
C GLY A 65 -10.44 19.81 -24.30
N GLU A 66 -11.36 20.12 -23.38
CA GLU A 66 -12.31 21.23 -23.53
C GLU A 66 -11.55 22.57 -23.48
N ASP A 67 -12.08 23.59 -24.15
CA ASP A 67 -11.48 24.94 -24.18
C ASP A 67 -11.41 25.51 -22.75
N SER A 68 -10.25 25.45 -22.10
CA SER A 68 -9.99 26.10 -20.81
C SER A 68 -9.31 27.44 -21.01
N ASP A 69 -9.61 28.39 -20.12
CA ASP A 69 -8.91 29.66 -20.06
C ASP A 69 -7.40 29.47 -19.83
N PHE A 70 -6.65 30.22 -20.62
CA PHE A 70 -5.21 30.22 -20.80
C PHE A 70 -4.43 30.63 -19.55
N TYR A 71 -3.46 29.82 -19.13
CA TYR A 71 -2.34 30.24 -18.26
C TYR A 71 -1.00 30.05 -19.03
N PRO A 72 -0.39 31.13 -19.56
CA PRO A 72 0.76 31.06 -20.47
C PRO A 72 2.08 30.64 -19.83
N GLU A 73 2.14 30.67 -18.50
CA GLU A 73 3.40 30.69 -17.77
C GLU A 73 3.34 29.66 -16.65
N VAL A 74 4.22 28.67 -16.75
CA VAL A 74 4.51 27.75 -15.66
C VAL A 74 5.83 28.19 -15.07
N GLU A 75 5.79 28.64 -13.83
CA GLU A 75 7.00 28.98 -13.08
C GLU A 75 7.70 27.67 -12.68
N VAL A 76 8.89 27.46 -13.23
CA VAL A 76 9.73 26.31 -12.92
C VAL A 76 10.85 26.77 -11.97
N PRO A 77 10.93 26.22 -10.74
CA PRO A 77 11.99 26.53 -9.81
C PRO A 77 13.38 26.24 -10.39
N GLU A 78 14.34 27.14 -10.18
CA GLU A 78 15.75 26.89 -10.56
C GLU A 78 16.43 25.82 -9.66
N LYS A 79 15.82 25.56 -8.50
CA LYS A 79 16.27 24.59 -7.51
C LYS A 79 15.13 23.63 -7.19
N LEU A 80 15.46 22.35 -6.99
CA LEU A 80 14.51 21.33 -6.57
C LEU A 80 13.87 21.75 -5.24
N PRO A 81 12.56 22.03 -5.20
CA PRO A 81 11.86 22.46 -3.98
C PRO A 81 12.10 21.45 -2.86
N TRP A 82 12.30 21.92 -1.62
CA TRP A 82 12.58 21.02 -0.50
C TRP A 82 11.43 20.05 -0.27
N ARG A 83 11.73 18.76 -0.17
CA ARG A 83 10.80 17.65 0.06
C ARG A 83 11.40 16.70 1.09
N THR A 84 10.54 16.04 1.84
CA THR A 84 10.95 15.13 2.93
C THR A 84 11.60 13.86 2.39
N TYR A 85 11.00 13.25 1.36
CA TYR A 85 11.40 11.95 0.86
C TYR A 85 11.81 11.97 -0.60
N VAL A 86 12.61 10.97 -0.95
CA VAL A 86 12.96 10.58 -2.31
C VAL A 86 12.45 9.16 -2.51
N PHE A 87 11.62 8.96 -3.52
CA PHE A 87 11.06 7.67 -3.93
C PHE A 87 11.72 7.23 -5.24
N THR A 88 12.23 6.01 -5.25
CA THR A 88 12.96 5.43 -6.38
C THR A 88 12.27 4.12 -6.78
N PHE A 89 11.63 4.12 -7.94
CA PHE A 89 11.01 2.94 -8.53
C PHE A 89 12.05 2.19 -9.39
N TYR A 90 12.26 0.91 -9.12
CA TYR A 90 13.36 0.12 -9.69
C TYR A 90 13.12 -0.32 -11.15
N HIS A 91 13.18 0.58 -12.14
CA HIS A 91 12.97 0.13 -13.53
C HIS A 91 14.10 -0.80 -14.01
N VAL A 92 13.75 -2.04 -14.37
CA VAL A 92 14.68 -3.04 -14.97
C VAL A 92 15.23 -2.54 -16.32
N PHE A 93 14.51 -1.63 -16.99
CA PHE A 93 14.89 -1.07 -18.29
C PHE A 93 14.75 0.47 -18.29
N GLY A 94 15.86 1.20 -18.15
CA GLY A 94 15.91 2.66 -18.34
C GLY A 94 16.72 3.43 -17.30
N ASP A 95 16.80 4.75 -17.47
CA ASP A 95 17.36 5.65 -16.47
C ASP A 95 16.41 5.72 -15.26
N ILE A 96 16.91 5.41 -14.06
CA ILE A 96 16.12 5.46 -12.83
C ILE A 96 15.90 6.92 -12.44
N LYS A 97 14.71 7.44 -12.70
CA LYS A 97 14.28 8.76 -12.20
C LYS A 97 13.78 8.61 -10.75
N LYS A 98 14.17 9.57 -9.91
CA LYS A 98 13.84 9.65 -8.49
C LYS A 98 12.82 10.76 -8.27
N THR A 99 11.65 10.43 -7.75
CA THR A 99 10.62 11.44 -7.44
C THR A 99 10.76 11.94 -6.02
N CYS A 100 10.50 13.22 -5.81
CA CYS A 100 10.58 13.87 -4.49
C CYS A 100 9.20 14.33 -4.06
N ALA A 101 8.78 13.94 -2.85
CA ALA A 101 7.51 14.32 -2.26
C ALA A 101 7.58 14.36 -0.72
N ASP A 102 6.56 14.92 -0.08
CA ASP A 102 6.48 15.00 1.39
C ASP A 102 5.72 13.82 2.00
N SER A 103 4.87 13.17 1.21
CA SER A 103 4.11 11.98 1.57
C SER A 103 4.09 10.95 0.43
N TYR A 104 3.82 9.69 0.75
CA TYR A 104 3.48 8.67 -0.24
C TYR A 104 2.20 9.06 -0.99
N ASN A 105 1.20 9.57 -0.28
CA ASN A 105 -0.10 9.96 -0.84
C ASN A 105 -0.04 11.19 -1.79
N ASP A 106 1.12 11.84 -1.92
CA ASP A 106 1.33 12.91 -2.90
C ASP A 106 1.71 12.37 -4.29
N LEU A 107 2.10 11.09 -4.35
CA LEU A 107 2.50 10.40 -5.56
C LEU A 107 1.28 10.03 -6.41
N TYR A 108 1.44 10.10 -7.73
CA TYR A 108 0.40 9.77 -8.71
C TYR A 108 0.66 8.38 -9.33
N ASP A 109 -0.35 7.62 -9.75
CA ASP A 109 -0.17 6.30 -10.42
C ASP A 109 0.92 5.40 -9.76
N THR A 110 0.97 5.36 -8.43
CA THR A 110 2.01 4.67 -7.65
C THR A 110 2.00 3.16 -7.87
N ASP A 111 0.79 2.62 -7.99
CA ASP A 111 0.50 1.24 -8.38
C ASP A 111 1.20 0.88 -9.69
N GLU A 112 0.92 1.60 -10.78
CA GLU A 112 1.49 1.30 -12.10
C GLU A 112 3.02 1.43 -12.08
N ARG A 113 3.54 2.44 -11.39
CA ARG A 113 5.00 2.62 -11.22
C ARG A 113 5.62 1.47 -10.44
N PHE A 114 4.99 1.00 -9.37
CA PHE A 114 5.52 -0.09 -8.56
C PHE A 114 5.56 -1.40 -9.35
N PHE A 115 4.44 -1.82 -9.95
CA PHE A 115 4.38 -3.10 -10.68
C PHE A 115 5.24 -3.11 -11.96
N SER A 116 5.42 -1.96 -12.61
CA SER A 116 6.34 -1.85 -13.76
C SER A 116 7.82 -1.80 -13.36
N SER A 117 8.11 -1.71 -12.06
CA SER A 117 9.47 -1.57 -11.53
C SER A 117 9.86 -2.69 -10.55
N SER A 118 8.95 -3.59 -10.16
CA SER A 118 9.24 -4.70 -9.24
C SER A 118 9.81 -4.28 -7.88
N GLY A 119 9.77 -2.99 -7.53
CA GLY A 119 10.29 -2.49 -6.25
C GLY A 119 10.32 -0.98 -6.10
N LEU A 120 10.20 -0.54 -4.85
CA LEU A 120 10.24 0.86 -4.43
C LEU A 120 11.25 1.04 -3.30
N ILE A 121 12.07 2.09 -3.39
CA ILE A 121 12.98 2.51 -2.34
C ILE A 121 12.60 3.92 -1.91
N VAL A 122 12.43 4.11 -0.61
CA VAL A 122 12.17 5.41 0.01
C VAL A 122 13.35 5.77 0.89
N GLU A 123 13.89 6.97 0.71
CA GLU A 123 14.95 7.53 1.55
C GLU A 123 14.61 8.98 1.95
N ARG A 124 15.06 9.43 3.14
CA ARG A 124 14.94 10.85 3.48
C ARG A 124 15.87 11.65 2.57
N ARG A 125 15.38 12.76 2.03
CA ARG A 125 16.19 13.62 1.15
C ARG A 125 17.42 14.20 1.84
N ASP A 126 17.32 14.46 3.14
CA ASP A 126 18.44 14.95 3.95
C ASP A 126 19.51 13.87 4.25
N GLY A 127 19.28 12.61 3.85
CA GLY A 127 20.17 11.47 4.13
C GLY A 127 20.15 11.02 5.60
N GLY A 128 19.22 11.52 6.41
CA GLY A 128 19.02 11.14 7.80
C GLY A 128 18.29 9.81 7.98
N GLU A 129 18.26 9.33 9.22
CA GLU A 129 17.42 8.19 9.63
C GLU A 129 15.93 8.58 9.63
N MET A 130 15.08 7.65 9.23
CA MET A 130 13.64 7.76 9.39
C MET A 130 13.25 7.42 10.82
N ARG A 131 12.32 8.17 11.38
CA ARG A 131 11.72 7.84 12.67
C ARG A 131 10.83 6.61 12.52
N PRO A 132 10.64 5.80 13.58
CA PRO A 132 9.73 4.66 13.53
C PRO A 132 8.31 5.03 13.07
N SER A 133 7.81 6.21 13.48
CA SER A 133 6.51 6.71 13.03
C SER A 133 6.45 7.06 11.54
N GLU A 134 7.58 7.48 10.95
CA GLU A 134 7.68 7.77 9.52
C GLU A 134 7.65 6.47 8.71
N ILE A 135 8.41 5.47 9.15
CA ILE A 135 8.43 4.13 8.53
C ILE A 135 7.04 3.50 8.58
N MET A 136 6.40 3.54 9.76
CA MET A 136 5.06 3.00 9.98
C MET A 136 4.03 3.67 9.04
N SER A 137 4.02 5.01 8.99
CA SER A 137 3.09 5.76 8.14
C SER A 137 3.31 5.44 6.65
N LEU A 138 4.56 5.43 6.18
CA LEU A 138 4.87 5.12 4.78
C LEU A 138 4.44 3.71 4.39
N ARG A 139 4.63 2.72 5.27
CA ARG A 139 4.17 1.34 5.03
C ARG A 139 2.66 1.24 5.02
N GLU A 140 1.98 1.85 5.99
CA GLU A 140 0.53 1.83 6.03
C GLU A 140 -0.08 2.46 4.78
N ASP A 141 0.41 3.62 4.36
CA ASP A 141 -0.05 4.30 3.15
C ASP A 141 0.19 3.43 1.92
N PHE A 142 1.40 2.87 1.77
CA PHE A 142 1.75 2.00 0.65
C PHE A 142 0.92 0.70 0.61
N TYR A 143 0.79 -0.01 1.73
CA TYR A 143 0.04 -1.28 1.74
C TYR A 143 -1.45 -1.06 1.54
N LYS A 144 -2.04 0.01 2.10
CA LYS A 144 -3.44 0.33 1.84
C LYS A 144 -3.67 0.64 0.37
N ASP A 145 -2.83 1.49 -0.23
CA ASP A 145 -2.90 1.82 -1.66
C ASP A 145 -2.76 0.57 -2.54
N ALA A 146 -1.77 -0.27 -2.24
CA ALA A 146 -1.61 -1.56 -2.91
C ALA A 146 -2.89 -2.41 -2.77
N LEU A 147 -3.39 -2.62 -1.55
CA LEU A 147 -4.59 -3.43 -1.27
C LEU A 147 -5.85 -2.92 -1.97
N GLU A 148 -6.07 -1.60 -1.99
CA GLU A 148 -7.20 -0.98 -2.69
C GLU A 148 -7.13 -1.22 -4.21
N TRP A 149 -5.95 -1.08 -4.81
CA TRP A 149 -5.78 -1.40 -6.22
C TRP A 149 -5.99 -2.89 -6.50
N PHE A 150 -5.43 -3.73 -5.64
CA PHE A 150 -5.46 -5.16 -5.79
C PHE A 150 -6.86 -5.79 -5.66
N THR A 151 -7.75 -5.21 -4.87
CA THR A 151 -9.17 -5.63 -4.80
C THR A 151 -9.96 -5.22 -6.03
N GLN A 152 -9.58 -4.12 -6.70
CA GLN A 152 -10.26 -3.64 -7.92
C GLN A 152 -9.68 -4.22 -9.22
N ALA A 153 -8.36 -4.44 -9.28
CA ALA A 153 -7.62 -4.89 -10.45
C ALA A 153 -7.21 -6.37 -10.38
N GLY A 154 -7.37 -7.02 -9.22
CA GLY A 154 -7.12 -8.45 -9.01
C GLY A 154 -5.66 -8.84 -8.80
N ALA A 155 -4.71 -7.92 -8.70
CA ALA A 155 -3.31 -8.34 -8.66
C ALA A 155 -2.85 -8.97 -7.30
N PHE A 156 -3.62 -8.88 -6.18
CA PHE A 156 -3.32 -9.66 -4.95
C PHE A 156 -3.64 -11.14 -5.12
N TYR A 157 -4.42 -11.50 -6.15
CA TYR A 157 -4.63 -12.91 -6.49
C TYR A 157 -3.33 -13.55 -6.95
N ASP A 158 -2.34 -12.76 -7.39
CA ASP A 158 -1.15 -13.27 -8.05
C ASP A 158 0.18 -13.07 -7.31
N TRP A 159 0.32 -12.05 -6.45
CA TRP A 159 1.58 -11.71 -5.78
C TRP A 159 1.38 -11.09 -4.39
N GLY A 160 2.43 -11.17 -3.56
CA GLY A 160 2.53 -10.59 -2.24
C GLY A 160 3.51 -9.42 -2.23
N ILE A 161 3.58 -8.67 -1.13
CA ILE A 161 4.56 -7.59 -0.98
C ILE A 161 5.32 -7.74 0.32
N ASP A 162 6.60 -7.41 0.32
CA ASP A 162 7.40 -7.37 1.53
C ASP A 162 8.15 -6.04 1.66
N SER A 163 8.61 -5.72 2.87
CA SER A 163 9.35 -4.50 3.16
C SER A 163 10.43 -4.71 4.21
N VAL A 164 11.47 -3.89 4.12
CA VAL A 164 12.52 -3.77 5.13
C VAL A 164 13.06 -2.35 5.22
N TYR A 165 13.34 -1.88 6.42
CA TYR A 165 14.08 -0.67 6.69
C TYR A 165 15.51 -1.04 7.05
N PHE A 166 16.44 -0.71 6.15
CA PHE A 166 17.85 -1.03 6.33
C PHE A 166 18.73 0.08 5.76
N ASN A 167 19.81 0.40 6.47
CA ASN A 167 20.81 1.39 6.04
C ASN A 167 20.17 2.72 5.56
N ARG A 168 19.27 3.27 6.39
CA ARG A 168 18.53 4.53 6.17
C ARG A 168 17.48 4.51 5.05
N LYS A 169 17.19 3.36 4.47
CA LYS A 169 16.27 3.22 3.34
C LYS A 169 15.16 2.24 3.67
N LEU A 170 13.96 2.58 3.26
CA LEU A 170 12.79 1.71 3.31
C LEU A 170 12.61 1.09 1.92
N PHE A 171 12.73 -0.22 1.83
CA PHE A 171 12.56 -0.98 0.60
C PHE A 171 11.21 -1.67 0.60
N PHE A 172 10.62 -1.81 -0.58
CA PHE A 172 9.43 -2.59 -0.89
C PHE A 172 9.68 -3.40 -2.15
N TRP A 173 9.25 -4.66 -2.20
CA TRP A 173 9.36 -5.52 -3.39
C TRP A 173 8.27 -6.58 -3.42
N GLU A 174 8.00 -7.10 -4.62
CA GLU A 174 7.06 -8.19 -4.82
C GLU A 174 7.64 -9.53 -4.36
N VAL A 175 6.81 -10.35 -3.72
CA VAL A 175 7.14 -11.72 -3.36
C VAL A 175 6.13 -12.69 -3.98
N ASP A 176 6.59 -13.90 -4.32
CA ASP A 176 5.74 -14.96 -4.88
C ASP A 176 4.90 -15.65 -3.78
N GLU A 177 4.00 -14.87 -3.17
CA GLU A 177 3.10 -15.29 -2.10
C GLU A 177 1.68 -14.81 -2.41
N ARG A 178 0.66 -15.62 -2.10
CA ARG A 178 -0.74 -15.31 -2.42
C ARG A 178 -1.62 -15.65 -1.22
N PHE A 179 -2.07 -14.63 -0.50
CA PHE A 179 -2.84 -14.82 0.73
C PHE A 179 -4.32 -14.51 0.62
N TYR A 180 -4.78 -13.80 -0.43
CA TYR A 180 -6.21 -13.60 -0.60
C TYR A 180 -6.91 -14.93 -0.94
N PRO A 181 -7.93 -15.34 -0.17
CA PRO A 181 -8.57 -16.63 -0.35
C PRO A 181 -9.72 -16.58 -1.36
N ASN A 182 -9.79 -17.57 -2.26
CA ASN A 182 -10.93 -17.76 -3.17
C ASN A 182 -11.82 -18.94 -2.75
N THR A 183 -11.39 -19.71 -1.75
CA THR A 183 -12.16 -20.83 -1.19
C THR A 183 -11.98 -20.87 0.32
N LEU A 184 -12.93 -21.49 1.03
CA LEU A 184 -12.81 -21.72 2.48
C LEU A 184 -11.50 -22.45 2.85
N LYS A 185 -11.10 -23.42 2.02
CA LYS A 185 -9.84 -24.16 2.23
C LYS A 185 -8.62 -23.25 2.11
N GLU A 186 -8.63 -22.33 1.16
CA GLU A 186 -7.58 -21.32 1.02
C GLU A 186 -7.61 -20.33 2.18
N PHE A 187 -8.78 -19.88 2.62
CA PHE A 187 -8.92 -18.98 3.76
C PHE A 187 -8.24 -19.56 5.00
N LYS A 188 -8.60 -20.78 5.39
CA LYS A 188 -7.99 -21.45 6.53
C LYS A 188 -6.48 -21.63 6.38
N ARG A 189 -6.04 -22.13 5.22
CA ARG A 189 -4.60 -22.36 4.95
C ARG A 189 -3.82 -21.06 5.01
N ASN A 190 -4.32 -20.00 4.37
CA ASN A 190 -3.63 -18.73 4.26
C ASN A 190 -3.59 -18.02 5.62
N MET A 191 -4.68 -18.05 6.40
CA MET A 191 -4.70 -17.53 7.78
C MET A 191 -3.69 -18.26 8.67
N PHE A 192 -3.67 -19.59 8.63
CA PHE A 192 -2.69 -20.39 9.36
C PHE A 192 -1.25 -20.02 8.96
N GLU A 193 -0.94 -19.95 7.67
CA GLU A 193 0.42 -19.62 7.21
C GLU A 193 0.84 -18.20 7.61
N MET A 194 -0.04 -17.20 7.48
CA MET A 194 0.26 -15.83 7.92
C MET A 194 0.55 -15.78 9.42
N ILE A 195 -0.29 -16.41 10.25
CA ILE A 195 -0.08 -16.48 11.70
C ILE A 195 1.23 -17.21 12.01
N ARG A 196 1.50 -18.33 11.32
CA ARG A 196 2.71 -19.14 11.50
C ARG A 196 3.99 -18.36 11.20
N LEU A 197 3.97 -17.52 10.16
CA LEU A 197 5.10 -16.69 9.77
C LEU A 197 5.37 -15.54 10.75
N ILE A 198 4.36 -15.08 11.48
CA ILE A 198 4.51 -14.01 12.49
C ILE A 198 4.87 -14.56 13.87
N TYR A 199 4.16 -15.57 14.34
CA TYR A 199 4.27 -16.06 15.73
C TYR A 199 4.98 -17.41 15.87
N GLY A 200 5.27 -18.09 14.76
CA GLY A 200 5.63 -19.51 14.77
C GLY A 200 4.39 -20.42 14.81
N GLU A 201 4.60 -21.72 15.04
CA GLU A 201 3.48 -22.67 15.08
C GLU A 201 2.45 -22.27 16.15
N PRO A 202 1.16 -22.09 15.81
CA PRO A 202 0.13 -21.76 16.78
C PRO A 202 0.04 -22.81 17.90
N ASP A 203 -0.20 -22.37 19.13
CA ASP A 203 -0.32 -23.24 20.29
C ASP A 203 -1.56 -24.16 20.17
N HIS A 204 -2.63 -23.63 19.58
CA HIS A 204 -3.85 -24.36 19.29
C HIS A 204 -4.51 -23.87 18.00
N VAL A 205 -5.06 -24.83 17.24
CA VAL A 205 -5.91 -24.56 16.08
C VAL A 205 -7.19 -25.39 16.24
N THR A 206 -8.34 -24.75 16.26
CA THR A 206 -9.62 -25.46 16.39
C THR A 206 -10.04 -26.09 15.06
N GLU A 207 -10.87 -27.13 15.13
CA GLU A 207 -11.59 -27.59 13.95
C GLU A 207 -12.61 -26.51 13.48
N GLU A 208 -13.00 -26.61 12.21
CA GLU A 208 -14.07 -25.77 11.65
C GLU A 208 -15.38 -26.11 12.35
N ARG A 209 -16.10 -25.07 12.81
CA ARG A 209 -17.43 -25.22 13.40
C ARG A 209 -18.41 -24.33 12.66
N ARG A 210 -19.59 -24.87 12.36
CA ARG A 210 -20.73 -24.06 11.92
C ARG A 210 -21.31 -23.36 13.14
N ILE A 211 -21.66 -22.09 12.99
CA ILE A 211 -22.33 -21.28 14.01
C ILE A 211 -23.71 -20.83 13.50
N ASP A 212 -24.40 -21.71 12.77
CA ASP A 212 -25.72 -21.44 12.17
C ASP A 212 -26.76 -20.98 13.20
N GLU A 213 -26.59 -21.38 14.47
CA GLU A 213 -27.42 -20.94 15.59
C GLU A 213 -27.24 -19.46 15.96
N ILE A 214 -26.12 -18.86 15.55
CA ILE A 214 -25.83 -17.43 15.66
C ILE A 214 -26.22 -16.75 14.35
N PHE A 215 -25.72 -17.26 13.23
CA PHE A 215 -25.94 -16.68 11.91
C PHE A 215 -25.90 -17.75 10.82
N GLU A 216 -26.93 -17.81 9.99
CA GLU A 216 -27.11 -18.87 8.99
C GLU A 216 -25.97 -18.88 7.96
N GLY A 217 -25.32 -20.04 7.81
CA GLY A 217 -24.25 -20.27 6.84
C GLY A 217 -22.85 -19.89 7.34
N GLU A 218 -22.71 -19.40 8.56
CA GLU A 218 -21.42 -18.95 9.08
C GLU A 218 -20.59 -20.10 9.65
N ILE A 219 -19.31 -20.06 9.33
CA ILE A 219 -18.27 -20.94 9.84
C ILE A 219 -17.29 -20.11 10.64
N ALA A 220 -16.85 -20.69 11.77
CA ALA A 220 -15.76 -20.18 12.59
C ALA A 220 -14.63 -21.21 12.73
N PHE A 221 -13.40 -20.73 12.84
CA PHE A 221 -12.24 -21.47 13.31
C PHE A 221 -11.26 -20.51 13.99
N ASP A 222 -10.55 -21.00 15.01
CA ASP A 222 -9.74 -20.14 15.86
C ASP A 222 -8.29 -20.60 15.93
N PHE A 223 -7.41 -19.62 16.14
CA PHE A 223 -5.99 -19.81 16.42
C PHE A 223 -5.68 -19.20 17.79
N LEU A 224 -5.06 -19.97 18.68
CA LEU A 224 -4.45 -19.46 19.89
C LEU A 224 -2.95 -19.28 19.64
N VAL A 225 -2.46 -18.07 19.88
CA VAL A 225 -1.03 -17.73 19.81
C VAL A 225 -0.56 -17.05 21.09
N GLU A 226 0.71 -17.27 21.43
CA GLU A 226 1.36 -16.70 22.62
C GLU A 226 0.59 -17.00 23.93
N ASP A 227 -0.10 -18.14 24.00
CA ASP A 227 -0.99 -18.56 25.10
C ASP A 227 -2.14 -17.59 25.49
N THR A 228 -2.22 -16.39 24.88
CA THR A 228 -3.01 -15.25 25.40
C THR A 228 -3.75 -14.46 24.33
N HIS A 229 -3.45 -14.70 23.04
CA HIS A 229 -4.11 -14.04 21.93
C HIS A 229 -4.91 -15.05 21.10
N LEU A 230 -6.24 -14.89 21.12
CA LEU A 230 -7.15 -15.66 20.27
C LEU A 230 -7.45 -14.90 18.96
N ILE A 231 -7.26 -15.55 17.82
CA ILE A 231 -7.66 -15.04 16.51
C ILE A 231 -8.82 -15.91 16.02
N VAL A 232 -10.01 -15.32 15.88
CA VAL A 232 -11.24 -15.97 15.44
C VAL A 232 -11.50 -15.60 13.99
N CYS A 233 -11.42 -16.57 13.08
CA CYS A 233 -11.68 -16.38 11.66
C CYS A 233 -13.11 -16.80 11.31
N LEU A 234 -13.84 -15.93 10.63
CA LEU A 234 -15.26 -16.04 10.34
C LEU A 234 -15.51 -15.89 8.84
N ALA A 235 -16.33 -16.76 8.27
CA ALA A 235 -16.76 -16.66 6.89
C ALA A 235 -18.12 -17.32 6.68
N ASN A 236 -18.95 -16.73 5.82
CA ASN A 236 -20.12 -17.41 5.28
C ASN A 236 -19.73 -18.38 4.15
N GLU A 237 -20.27 -19.61 4.15
CA GLU A 237 -20.02 -20.61 3.08
C GLU A 237 -20.39 -20.07 1.69
N GLU A 238 -21.46 -19.29 1.59
CA GLU A 238 -21.98 -18.77 0.33
C GLU A 238 -21.04 -17.73 -0.30
N SER A 239 -20.27 -17.00 0.51
CA SER A 239 -19.34 -15.96 0.05
C SER A 239 -18.18 -16.48 -0.82
N PHE A 240 -17.91 -17.79 -0.79
CA PHE A 240 -16.93 -18.43 -1.69
C PHE A 240 -17.54 -18.97 -2.99
N THR A 241 -18.87 -18.92 -3.14
CA THR A 241 -19.59 -19.48 -4.29
C THR A 241 -20.51 -18.45 -4.98
N GLY A 242 -20.75 -17.31 -4.34
CA GLY A 242 -21.59 -16.22 -4.82
C GLY A 242 -20.95 -14.85 -4.53
N GLU A 243 -21.81 -13.83 -4.38
CA GLU A 243 -21.36 -12.50 -3.91
C GLU A 243 -21.05 -12.55 -2.42
N HIS A 244 -20.07 -11.75 -1.98
CA HIS A 244 -19.77 -11.62 -0.56
C HIS A 244 -21.00 -11.10 0.19
N LYS A 245 -21.26 -11.70 1.34
CA LYS A 245 -22.33 -11.24 2.24
C LYS A 245 -21.94 -9.89 2.84
N GLU A 246 -22.82 -8.91 2.73
CA GLU A 246 -22.69 -7.64 3.45
C GLU A 246 -23.25 -7.78 4.87
N LEU A 247 -22.41 -7.55 5.87
CA LEU A 247 -22.80 -7.60 7.28
C LEU A 247 -23.15 -6.20 7.78
N SER A 248 -24.28 -6.06 8.48
CA SER A 248 -24.62 -4.82 9.17
C SER A 248 -23.83 -4.70 10.48
N TYR A 249 -23.75 -3.48 11.05
CA TYR A 249 -23.22 -3.27 12.40
C TYR A 249 -23.81 -4.26 13.43
N ARG A 250 -25.10 -4.57 13.34
CA ARG A 250 -25.78 -5.44 14.31
C ARG A 250 -25.33 -6.89 14.17
N ASP A 251 -25.16 -7.37 12.95
CA ASP A 251 -24.76 -8.75 12.68
C ASP A 251 -23.36 -9.01 13.25
N VAL A 252 -22.42 -8.10 12.96
CA VAL A 252 -21.03 -8.20 13.45
C VAL A 252 -20.98 -8.19 14.98
N VAL A 253 -21.74 -7.28 15.62
CA VAL A 253 -21.80 -7.19 17.08
C VAL A 253 -22.39 -8.46 17.69
N GLU A 254 -23.49 -8.98 17.15
CA GLU A 254 -24.13 -10.19 17.66
C GLU A 254 -23.20 -11.41 17.56
N ILE A 255 -22.51 -11.58 16.42
CA ILE A 255 -21.52 -12.64 16.23
C ILE A 255 -20.39 -12.51 17.26
N CYS A 256 -19.80 -11.31 17.38
CA CYS A 256 -18.71 -11.08 18.32
C CYS A 256 -19.15 -11.30 19.78
N GLU A 257 -20.28 -10.76 20.22
CA GLU A 257 -20.76 -10.92 21.60
C GLU A 257 -20.98 -12.37 22.02
N ARG A 258 -21.31 -13.24 21.06
CA ARG A 258 -21.49 -14.68 21.30
C ARG A 258 -20.18 -15.45 21.38
N LEU A 259 -19.13 -14.95 20.73
CA LEU A 259 -17.86 -15.64 20.57
C LEU A 259 -16.74 -15.06 21.44
N ILE A 260 -16.92 -13.86 22.02
CA ILE A 260 -15.95 -13.28 22.94
C ILE A 260 -15.72 -14.20 24.14
N GLU A 261 -14.45 -14.48 24.42
CA GLU A 261 -14.02 -15.25 25.58
C GLU A 261 -13.15 -14.41 26.51
N ASP A 262 -13.68 -13.99 27.67
CA ASP A 262 -13.01 -13.11 28.63
C ASP A 262 -11.69 -13.67 29.22
N SER A 263 -11.35 -14.92 28.92
CA SER A 263 -10.11 -15.58 29.37
C SER A 263 -8.86 -15.16 28.62
N TYR A 264 -8.98 -14.55 27.43
CA TYR A 264 -7.84 -14.14 26.61
C TYR A 264 -7.53 -12.66 26.77
N GLU A 265 -6.24 -12.31 26.83
CA GLU A 265 -5.80 -10.91 26.97
C GLU A 265 -6.07 -10.11 25.69
N LYS A 266 -6.00 -10.77 24.53
CA LYS A 266 -6.27 -10.18 23.23
C LYS A 266 -7.16 -11.09 22.40
N GLN A 267 -8.12 -10.50 21.71
CA GLN A 267 -8.96 -11.21 20.74
C GLN A 267 -9.07 -10.42 19.44
N THR A 268 -8.83 -11.08 18.32
CA THR A 268 -8.97 -10.50 16.98
C THR A 268 -9.98 -11.32 16.18
N PHE A 269 -11.04 -10.66 15.70
CA PHE A 269 -12.03 -11.27 14.82
C PHE A 269 -11.72 -10.88 13.37
N VAL A 270 -11.57 -11.88 12.51
CA VAL A 270 -11.25 -11.72 11.09
C VAL A 270 -12.42 -12.20 10.26
N PHE A 271 -13.12 -11.28 9.60
CA PHE A 271 -14.26 -11.58 8.75
C PHE A 271 -13.83 -11.68 7.29
N HIS A 272 -14.27 -12.74 6.60
CA HIS A 272 -14.17 -12.83 5.15
C HIS A 272 -15.27 -12.03 4.43
N ASP A 273 -16.42 -11.92 5.06
CA ASP A 273 -17.57 -11.16 4.59
C ASP A 273 -17.33 -9.64 4.64
N VAL A 274 -18.13 -8.89 3.88
CA VAL A 274 -17.98 -7.43 3.77
C VAL A 274 -18.45 -6.79 5.06
N LEU A 275 -17.52 -6.13 5.76
CA LEU A 275 -17.82 -5.38 6.98
C LEU A 275 -18.49 -4.03 6.66
N PRO A 276 -19.29 -3.50 7.60
CA PRO A 276 -20.00 -2.23 7.37
C PRO A 276 -19.01 -1.08 7.18
N GLU A 277 -19.33 -0.16 6.27
CA GLU A 277 -18.48 0.98 5.89
C GLU A 277 -18.84 2.30 6.61
N ARG A 278 -18.00 3.33 6.42
CA ARG A 278 -18.24 4.74 6.83
C ARG A 278 -18.64 4.87 8.31
N GLU A 279 -19.74 5.57 8.60
CA GLU A 279 -20.21 5.82 9.97
C GLU A 279 -20.48 4.54 10.76
N GLU A 280 -20.89 3.46 10.10
CA GLU A 280 -21.10 2.18 10.78
C GLU A 280 -19.77 1.49 11.13
N ARG A 281 -18.76 1.61 10.25
CA ARG A 281 -17.38 1.16 10.55
C ARG A 281 -16.82 1.86 11.78
N GLU A 282 -17.01 3.17 11.89
CA GLU A 282 -16.55 3.97 13.03
C GLU A 282 -17.21 3.52 14.34
N LYS A 283 -18.55 3.37 14.32
CA LYS A 283 -19.30 2.85 15.48
C LYS A 283 -18.83 1.46 15.89
N LEU A 284 -18.57 0.58 14.92
CA LEU A 284 -18.07 -0.77 15.17
C LEU A 284 -16.68 -0.74 15.81
N ARG A 285 -15.77 0.10 15.32
CA ARG A 285 -14.43 0.29 15.89
C ARG A 285 -14.47 0.85 17.32
N GLU A 286 -15.39 1.79 17.60
CA GLU A 286 -15.61 2.30 18.96
C GLU A 286 -16.12 1.23 19.91
N TRP A 287 -17.10 0.43 19.47
CA TRP A 287 -17.65 -0.67 20.24
C TRP A 287 -16.59 -1.74 20.53
N ALA A 288 -15.84 -2.17 19.51
CA ALA A 288 -14.76 -3.16 19.62
C ALA A 288 -13.69 -2.71 20.63
N ARG A 289 -13.30 -1.43 20.57
CA ARG A 289 -12.37 -0.84 21.56
C ARG A 289 -12.92 -0.90 22.98
N GLY A 290 -14.22 -0.65 23.17
CA GLY A 290 -14.89 -0.76 24.47
C GLY A 290 -14.91 -2.19 25.03
N LYS A 291 -14.76 -3.21 24.17
CA LYS A 291 -14.67 -4.63 24.52
C LYS A 291 -13.23 -5.15 24.59
N GLY A 292 -12.24 -4.36 24.21
CA GLY A 292 -10.84 -4.80 24.17
C GLY A 292 -10.54 -5.80 23.05
N ILE A 293 -11.34 -5.78 21.97
CA ILE A 293 -11.14 -6.67 20.82
C ILE A 293 -10.75 -5.88 19.56
N GLU A 294 -10.16 -6.58 18.60
CA GLU A 294 -9.90 -6.07 17.25
C GLU A 294 -10.85 -6.74 16.27
N ILE A 295 -11.38 -5.98 15.30
CA ILE A 295 -12.23 -6.50 14.23
C ILE A 295 -11.63 -6.07 12.91
N MET A 296 -11.25 -7.06 12.11
CA MET A 296 -10.62 -6.88 10.81
C MET A 296 -11.45 -7.60 9.74
N ASP A 297 -11.51 -7.05 8.54
CA ASP A 297 -11.81 -7.87 7.36
C ASP A 297 -10.54 -8.60 6.87
N THR A 298 -10.69 -9.44 5.85
CA THR A 298 -9.56 -10.20 5.28
C THR A 298 -8.45 -9.29 4.73
N VAL A 299 -8.81 -8.15 4.15
CA VAL A 299 -7.86 -7.20 3.54
C VAL A 299 -7.07 -6.49 4.63
N GLU A 300 -7.76 -6.02 5.68
CA GLU A 300 -7.16 -5.43 6.87
C GLU A 300 -6.22 -6.43 7.58
N PHE A 301 -6.61 -7.72 7.68
CA PHE A 301 -5.75 -8.74 8.29
C PHE A 301 -4.50 -9.03 7.45
N ILE A 302 -4.61 -9.08 6.13
CA ILE A 302 -3.45 -9.22 5.23
C ILE A 302 -2.52 -8.00 5.37
N CYS A 303 -3.08 -6.78 5.45
CA CYS A 303 -2.31 -5.57 5.73
C CYS A 303 -1.54 -5.68 7.04
N TRP A 304 -2.23 -6.07 8.12
CA TRP A 304 -1.64 -6.30 9.43
C TRP A 304 -0.49 -7.33 9.35
N TYR A 305 -0.67 -8.42 8.61
CA TYR A 305 0.37 -9.42 8.41
C TYR A 305 1.62 -8.82 7.73
N TYR A 306 1.48 -8.06 6.65
CA TYR A 306 2.62 -7.43 5.99
C TYR A 306 3.33 -6.42 6.88
N MET A 307 2.59 -5.66 7.67
CA MET A 307 3.15 -4.75 8.67
C MET A 307 4.00 -5.52 9.70
N LYS A 308 3.47 -6.63 10.23
CA LYS A 308 4.18 -7.45 11.22
C LYS A 308 5.39 -8.16 10.63
N ARG A 309 5.28 -8.71 9.43
CA ARG A 309 6.41 -9.32 8.73
C ARG A 309 7.53 -8.31 8.48
N SER A 310 7.17 -7.09 8.10
CA SER A 310 8.15 -6.02 7.89
C SER A 310 8.87 -5.61 9.17
N GLU A 311 8.18 -5.60 10.31
CA GLU A 311 8.83 -5.39 11.63
C GLU A 311 9.84 -6.51 11.94
N LEU A 312 9.52 -7.77 11.61
CA LEU A 312 10.43 -8.90 11.76
C LEU A 312 11.65 -8.77 10.84
N ASN A 313 11.44 -8.37 9.59
CA ASN A 313 12.52 -8.12 8.63
C ASN A 313 13.44 -6.99 9.09
N ASP A 314 12.90 -5.90 9.63
CA ASP A 314 13.70 -4.80 10.18
C ASP A 314 14.59 -5.28 11.33
N ASN A 315 14.03 -6.10 12.22
CA ASN A 315 14.78 -6.70 13.33
C ASN A 315 15.88 -7.63 12.80
N PHE A 316 15.55 -8.50 11.85
CA PHE A 316 16.50 -9.43 11.24
C PHE A 316 17.65 -8.69 10.54
N ALA A 317 17.35 -7.69 9.70
CA ALA A 317 18.35 -6.90 8.98
C ALA A 317 19.26 -6.11 9.94
N ARG A 318 18.71 -5.63 11.06
CA ARG A 318 19.49 -4.96 12.11
C ARG A 318 20.42 -5.91 12.86
N GLU A 319 19.98 -7.15 13.10
CA GLU A 319 20.74 -8.17 13.83
C GLU A 319 21.79 -8.86 12.94
N ASN A 320 21.50 -9.02 11.64
CA ASN A 320 22.31 -9.75 10.67
C ASN A 320 22.62 -8.92 9.42
N PRO A 321 23.30 -7.76 9.55
CA PRO A 321 23.50 -6.80 8.45
C PRO A 321 24.43 -7.30 7.32
N GLU A 322 25.12 -8.43 7.48
CA GLU A 322 25.95 -9.04 6.44
C GLU A 322 25.20 -10.10 5.62
N GLU A 323 24.12 -10.66 6.17
CA GLU A 323 23.25 -11.64 5.51
C GLU A 323 22.12 -10.96 4.71
N TRP A 324 21.94 -9.67 4.96
CA TRP A 324 20.96 -8.79 4.33
C TRP A 324 21.65 -7.83 3.35
#